data_AF-A0A936CQX3-F1
#
_entry.id   AF-A0A936CQX3-F1
#
_cell.length_a   1.000
_cell.length_b   1.000
_cell.length_c   1.000
_cell.angle_alpha   90.00
_cell.angle_beta   90.00
_cell.angle_gamma   90.00
#
_symmetry.space_group_name_H-M   'P 1'
#
loop_
_entity.id
_entity.type
_entity.pdbx_description
1 polymer ?
#
loop_
_entity_poly.entity_id
_entity_poly.type
_entity_poly.pdbx_seq_one_letter_code
_entity_poly.pdbx_strand_id
1 'polypeptide(L)' 'MEQNRNKREESGPSGTNRRRCLICGQRFRALGPFLRICGPCKESEEWQAGAADFTLHAGSAANDN' A
#
# COMPACT_ATOMS: atom_id res chain seq x y z
N MET A 1 7.69 44.29 -11.69
CA MET A 1 6.60 43.35 -11.97
C MET A 1 7.18 41.95 -11.90
N GLU A 2 6.71 41.21 -10.90
CA GLU A 2 7.05 39.84 -10.54
C GLU A 2 6.71 38.86 -11.67
N GLN A 3 7.46 37.76 -11.76
CA GLN A 3 6.85 36.41 -11.72
C GLN A 3 7.93 35.34 -11.51
N ASN A 4 8.06 34.99 -10.23
CA ASN A 4 8.77 33.82 -9.71
C ASN A 4 8.28 32.57 -10.44
N ARG A 5 9.18 31.85 -11.12
CA ARG A 5 8.88 30.54 -11.70
C ARG A 5 8.72 29.56 -10.55
N ASN A 6 7.48 29.37 -10.10
CA ASN A 6 7.10 28.31 -9.19
C ASN A 6 7.47 26.96 -9.84
N LYS A 7 8.67 26.46 -9.53
CA LYS A 7 8.98 25.04 -9.53
C LYS A 7 7.90 24.42 -8.64
N ARG A 8 6.85 23.90 -9.26
CA ARG A 8 6.00 22.89 -8.66
C ARG A 8 6.91 21.70 -8.44
N GLU A 9 7.57 21.70 -7.28
CA GLU A 9 8.04 20.48 -6.66
C GLU A 9 6.76 19.69 -6.40
N GLU A 10 6.37 18.89 -7.38
CA GLU A 10 5.47 17.76 -7.16
C GLU A 10 6.17 16.88 -6.13
N SER A 11 5.94 17.25 -4.88
CA SER A 11 6.05 16.41 -3.71
C SER A 11 5.04 15.29 -3.88
N GLY A 12 5.23 14.43 -4.89
CA GLY A 12 4.73 13.08 -4.84
C GLY A 12 5.24 12.51 -3.52
N PRO A 13 4.39 11.90 -2.68
CA PRO A 13 4.78 11.60 -1.32
C PRO A 13 5.99 10.67 -1.36
N SER A 14 7.16 11.23 -1.04
CA SER A 14 8.41 10.54 -0.69
C SER A 14 8.27 9.76 0.62
N GLY A 15 7.05 9.34 0.96
CA GLY A 15 6.78 8.35 1.96
C GLY A 15 7.05 6.99 1.32
N THR A 16 8.12 6.34 1.77
CA THR A 16 8.18 4.90 1.76
C THR A 16 6.92 4.39 2.47
N ASN A 17 5.85 4.17 1.70
CA ASN A 17 4.52 3.87 2.22
C ASN A 17 4.56 2.44 2.76
N ARG A 18 5.07 2.30 4.00
CA ARG A 18 5.07 1.05 4.74
C ARG A 18 3.62 0.73 5.10
N ARG A 19 3.02 -0.18 4.36
CA ARG A 19 1.62 -0.63 4.54
C ARG A 19 1.60 -2.00 5.20
N ARG A 20 0.49 -2.35 5.83
CA ARG A 20 0.29 -3.72 6.34
C ARG A 20 -0.30 -4.59 5.23
N CYS A 21 0.25 -5.79 5.07
CA CYS A 21 -0.31 -6.82 4.21
C CYS A 21 -1.66 -7.26 4.78
N LEU A 22 -2.68 -7.37 3.94
CA LEU A 22 -4.00 -7.84 4.39
C LEU A 22 -4.02 -9.34 4.72
N ILE A 23 -3.10 -10.12 4.17
CA ILE A 23 -3.04 -11.58 4.36
C ILE A 23 -2.27 -11.95 5.63
N CYS A 24 -1.06 -11.42 5.82
CA CYS A 24 -0.20 -11.79 6.95
C CYS A 24 -0.03 -10.69 8.01
N GLY A 25 -0.63 -9.52 7.83
CA GLY A 25 -0.51 -8.37 8.75
C GLY A 25 0.85 -7.66 8.74
N GLN A 26 1.87 -8.25 8.12
CA GLN A 26 3.25 -7.72 8.12
C GLN A 26 3.37 -6.39 7.39
N ARG A 27 4.26 -5.52 7.87
CA ARG A 27 4.54 -4.22 7.23
C ARG A 27 5.50 -4.40 6.06
N PHE A 28 5.13 -3.92 4.88
CA PHE A 28 5.94 -3.98 3.66
C PHE A 28 5.96 -2.65 2.92
N ARG A 29 6.98 -2.41 2.10
CA ARG A 29 7.09 -1.20 1.28
C ARG A 29 6.15 -1.32 0.07
N ALA A 30 5.15 -0.46 0.00
CA ALA A 30 4.27 -0.39 -1.16
C ALA A 30 4.88 0.51 -2.24
N LEU A 31 5.05 -0.04 -3.45
CA LEU A 31 5.52 0.72 -4.63
C LEU A 31 4.41 1.56 -5.26
N GLY A 32 3.14 1.31 -4.90
CA GLY A 32 2.00 2.08 -5.40
C GLY A 32 0.90 2.22 -4.34
N PRO A 33 0.01 3.20 -4.49
CA PRO A 33 -1.03 3.51 -3.51
C PRO A 33 -2.10 2.42 -3.36
N PHE A 34 -2.19 1.50 -4.34
CA PHE A 34 -3.16 0.40 -4.34
C PHE A 34 -2.57 -0.94 -3.90
N LEU A 35 -1.25 -1.02 -3.67
CA LEU A 35 -0.62 -2.27 -3.26
C LEU A 35 -0.93 -2.55 -1.78
N ARG A 36 -1.72 -3.60 -1.53
CA ARG A 36 -2.17 -4.02 -0.18
C ARG A 36 -1.65 -5.39 0.25
N ILE A 37 -1.00 -6.12 -0.66
CA ILE A 37 -0.44 -7.45 -0.43
C ILE A 37 1.08 -7.37 -0.57
N CYS A 38 1.81 -7.97 0.36
CA CYS A 38 3.28 -8.01 0.30
C CYS A 38 3.74 -8.99 -0.79
N GLY A 39 5.01 -8.83 -1.23
CA GLY A 39 5.63 -9.74 -2.21
C GLY A 39 5.49 -11.21 -1.84
N PRO A 40 5.88 -11.64 -0.62
CA PRO A 40 5.79 -13.03 -0.21
C PRO A 40 4.37 -13.62 -0.35
N CYS A 41 3.34 -12.93 0.15
CA CYS A 41 1.97 -13.41 0.03
C CYS A 41 1.42 -13.37 -1.40
N LYS A 42 1.97 -12.51 -2.26
CA LYS A 42 1.63 -12.46 -3.69
C LYS A 42 2.31 -13.61 -4.46
N GLU A 43 3.50 -14.02 -4.03
CA GLU A 43 4.29 -15.10 -4.62
C GLU A 43 3.88 -16.49 -4.09
N SER A 44 3.12 -16.55 -2.99
CA SER A 44 2.54 -17.80 -2.47
C SER A 44 1.70 -18.53 -3.51
N GLU A 45 1.83 -19.86 -3.54
CA GLU A 45 1.08 -20.74 -4.44
C GLU A 45 -0.43 -20.56 -4.28
N GLU A 46 -0.92 -20.38 -3.05
CA GLU A 46 -2.35 -20.12 -2.75
C GLU A 46 -2.88 -18.89 -3.51
N TRP A 47 -2.10 -17.80 -3.55
CA TRP A 47 -2.46 -16.58 -4.26
C TRP A 47 -2.41 -16.77 -5.78
N GLN A 48 -1.39 -17.46 -6.28
CA GLN A 48 -1.22 -17.74 -7.72
C GLN A 48 -2.28 -18.72 -8.25
N ALA A 49 -2.71 -19.69 -7.42
CA ALA A 49 -3.73 -20.67 -7.75
C ALA A 49 -5.16 -20.07 -7.75
N GLY A 50 -5.32 -18.81 -7.34
CA GLY A 50 -6.64 -18.16 -7.22
C GLY A 50 -7.47 -18.68 -6.05
N ALA A 51 -6.85 -19.43 -5.12
CA ALA A 51 -7.48 -19.85 -3.87
C ALA A 51 -7.54 -18.63 -2.93
N ALA A 52 -8.55 -17.79 -3.13
CA ALA A 52 -8.66 -16.49 -2.49
C ALA A 52 -9.47 -16.49 -1.18
N ASP A 53 -9.57 -17.63 -0.47
CA ASP A 53 -10.16 -17.67 0.87
C ASP A 53 -9.10 -17.26 1.92
N PHE A 54 -8.56 -16.06 1.75
CA PHE A 54 -7.69 -15.48 2.77
C PHE A 54 -8.57 -14.80 3.80
N THR A 55 -8.45 -15.24 5.06
CA THR A 55 -8.98 -14.45 6.17
C THR A 55 -8.19 -13.15 6.22
N LEU A 56 -8.76 -12.09 5.63
CA LEU A 56 -8.13 -10.78 5.63
C LEU A 56 -8.06 -10.31 7.08
N HIS A 57 -6.86 -9.97 7.55
CA HIS A 57 -6.75 -9.24 8.80
C HIS A 57 -7.40 -7.88 8.56
N ALA A 58 -8.63 -7.73 9.08
CA ALA A 58 -9.32 -6.46 9.15
C ALA A 58 -8.42 -5.51 9.94
N GLY A 59 -7.62 -4.71 9.24
CA GLY A 59 -7.03 -3.52 9.83
C GLY A 59 -8.22 -2.72 10.34
N SER A 60 -8.25 -2.52 11.67
CA SER A 60 -9.29 -1.83 12.43
C SER A 60 -10.12 -0.90 11.55
N ALA A 61 -11.43 -1.15 11.52
CA ALA A 61 -12.41 -0.29 10.85
C ALA A 61 -11.97 1.17 10.97
N ALA A 62 -11.83 1.84 9.83
CA ALA A 62 -11.60 3.28 9.81
C ALA A 62 -12.82 3.93 10.47
N ASN A 63 -12.74 4.13 11.78
CA ASN A 63 -13.68 4.94 12.52
C ASN A 63 -13.36 6.40 12.17
N ASP A 64 -13.95 6.86 11.07
CA ASP A 64 -14.08 8.28 10.74
C ASP A 64 -15.23 8.80 11.61
N ASN A 65 -14.89 9.53 12.68
CA ASN A 65 -15.81 10.17 13.61
C ASN A 65 -15.77 11.68 13.37
#